data_AF-A0A3R9MWG0-F1
#
_entry.id   AF-A0A3R9MWG0-F1
#
_cell.length_a   1.000
_cell.length_b   1.000
_cell.length_c   1.000
_cell.angle_alpha   90.00
_cell.angle_beta   90.00
_cell.angle_gamma   90.00
#
_symmetry.space_group_name_H-M   'P 1'
#
loop_
_entity.id
_entity.type
_entity.pdbx_description
1 polymer ?
#
loop_
_entity_poly.entity_id
_entity_poly.type
_entity_poly.pdbx_seq_one_letter_code
_entity_poly.pdbx_strand_id
1 'polypeptide(L)'
;MKHLILLAFFFASLGCYGQGRRIQITVDKENSYYGPAYKSCVDSAYAIMNAVFNSAKFQSMYKNVKFPNSNYCDWEERDKHSPNGITGQQLYDRIFARQKPSWGIYLRMKSGGALGYTYPHTGRTTANYYTIRYDMRKLPRAYALAVNLCHEFMHERGLCHESNKFNQPDSEHPDPKGYKNDIAYRIGWDTYFILRKWVQQKRPIPGV
;
A
#
# COMPACT_ATOMS: atom_id res chain seq x y z
N MET A 1 -17.68 45.66 27.32
CA MET A 1 -16.75 44.51 27.21
C MET A 1 -17.45 43.18 27.48
N LYS A 2 -18.36 42.72 26.60
CA LYS A 2 -19.10 41.45 26.81
C LYS A 2 -19.33 40.61 25.54
N HIS A 3 -18.64 40.89 24.43
CA HIS A 3 -18.90 40.18 23.16
C HIS A 3 -17.68 39.55 22.47
N LEU A 4 -16.51 39.45 23.13
CA LEU A 4 -15.31 38.88 22.51
C LEU A 4 -14.93 37.45 22.96
N ILE A 5 -15.73 36.80 23.81
CA ILE A 5 -15.37 35.48 24.35
C ILE A 5 -16.08 34.32 23.62
N LEU A 6 -17.12 34.60 22.81
CA LEU A 6 -17.87 33.52 22.14
C LEU A 6 -17.26 33.01 20.82
N LEU A 7 -16.30 33.71 20.21
CA LEU A 7 -15.71 33.28 18.93
C LEU A 7 -14.49 32.35 19.07
N ALA A 8 -13.90 32.25 20.26
CA ALA A 8 -12.75 31.37 20.50
C ALA A 8 -13.15 29.89 20.70
N PHE A 9 -14.42 29.61 21.01
CA PHE A 9 -14.92 28.24 21.21
C PHE A 9 -15.40 27.55 19.93
N PHE A 10 -15.56 28.26 18.81
CA PHE A 10 -15.97 27.66 17.53
C PHE A 10 -14.80 27.11 16.69
N PHE A 11 -13.56 27.44 17.03
CA PHE A 11 -12.37 26.92 16.34
C PHE A 11 -11.67 25.76 17.08
N ALA A 12 -12.01 25.51 18.34
CA ALA A 12 -11.48 24.37 19.09
C ALA A 12 -12.19 23.03 18.76
N SER A 13 -13.35 23.07 18.10
CA SER A 13 -14.15 21.88 17.75
C SER A 13 -13.87 21.31 16.35
N LEU A 14 -13.02 21.95 15.54
CA LEU A 14 -12.63 21.46 14.20
C LEU A 14 -11.35 20.61 14.20
N GLY A 15 -10.72 20.39 15.36
CA GLY A 15 -9.46 19.65 15.50
C GLY A 15 -9.58 18.14 15.67
N CYS A 16 -10.80 17.60 15.88
CA CYS A 16 -11.03 16.15 15.93
C CYS A 16 -11.42 15.58 14.56
N TYR A 17 -10.69 15.92 13.50
CA TYR A 17 -10.62 14.99 12.38
C TYR A 17 -9.85 13.78 12.90
N GLY A 18 -10.61 12.72 13.23
CA GLY A 18 -10.13 11.51 13.88
C GLY A 18 -8.76 11.12 13.34
N GLN A 19 -7.78 11.01 14.25
CA GLN A 19 -6.44 10.56 13.90
C GLN A 19 -6.59 9.24 13.15
N GLY A 20 -6.33 9.26 11.85
CA GLY A 20 -6.28 8.06 11.04
C GLY A 20 -5.36 7.04 11.69
N ARG A 21 -5.66 5.75 11.56
CA ARG A 21 -4.79 4.70 12.10
C ARG A 21 -3.39 4.88 11.52
N ARG A 22 -2.37 4.70 12.36
CA ARG A 22 -0.98 4.86 11.96
C ARG A 22 -0.27 3.52 11.92
N ILE A 23 0.60 3.37 10.94
CA ILE A 23 1.50 2.23 10.79
C ILE A 23 2.93 2.73 10.53
N GLN A 24 3.91 2.00 11.05
CA GLN A 24 5.32 2.19 10.79
C GLN A 24 5.97 0.84 10.49
N ILE A 25 5.96 0.48 9.23
CA ILE A 25 6.59 -0.72 8.70
C ILE A 25 8.09 -0.46 8.62
N THR A 26 8.90 -1.29 9.26
CA THR A 26 10.36 -1.18 9.24
C THR A 26 10.98 -2.32 8.46
N VAL A 27 12.14 -2.05 7.85
CA VAL A 27 12.92 -3.09 7.17
C VAL A 27 13.42 -4.09 8.21
N ASP A 28 13.05 -5.35 8.04
CA ASP A 28 13.67 -6.45 8.78
C ASP A 28 15.05 -6.74 8.21
N LYS A 29 16.10 -6.32 8.91
CA LYS A 29 17.49 -6.46 8.43
C LYS A 29 17.97 -7.91 8.41
N GLU A 30 17.45 -8.76 9.29
CA GLU A 30 17.87 -10.16 9.41
C GLU A 30 17.26 -11.00 8.29
N ASN A 31 16.06 -10.61 7.84
CA ASN A 31 15.32 -11.30 6.77
C ASN A 31 15.35 -10.58 5.41
N SER A 32 16.24 -9.59 5.25
CA SER A 32 16.40 -8.85 4.01
C SER A 32 17.69 -9.17 3.27
N TYR A 33 17.59 -9.22 1.94
CA TYR A 33 18.68 -9.57 1.04
C TYR A 33 18.73 -8.58 -0.12
N TYR A 34 19.71 -7.68 -0.09
CA TYR A 34 20.00 -6.72 -1.15
C TYR A 34 21.44 -6.20 -1.02
N GLY A 35 22.05 -5.79 -2.14
CA GLY A 35 23.41 -5.25 -2.13
C GLY A 35 23.49 -3.90 -1.40
N PRO A 36 24.64 -3.53 -0.78
CA PRO A 36 24.79 -2.26 -0.04
C PRO A 36 24.42 -1.02 -0.85
N ALA A 37 24.68 -1.02 -2.17
CA ALA A 37 24.33 0.06 -3.10
C ALA A 37 22.82 0.36 -3.18
N TYR A 38 21.96 -0.58 -2.78
CA TYR A 38 20.50 -0.44 -2.82
C TYR A 38 19.90 -0.05 -1.47
N LYS A 39 20.69 -0.01 -0.39
CA LYS A 39 20.19 0.25 0.97
C LYS A 39 19.37 1.54 1.05
N SER A 40 19.89 2.65 0.54
CA SER A 40 19.19 3.94 0.57
C SER A 40 17.87 3.91 -0.21
N CYS A 41 17.82 3.20 -1.33
CA CYS A 41 16.62 3.02 -2.12
C CYS A 41 15.55 2.20 -1.37
N VAL A 42 15.97 1.13 -0.68
CA VAL A 42 15.07 0.28 0.12
C VAL A 42 14.54 1.05 1.33
N ASP A 43 15.42 1.70 2.10
CA ASP A 43 15.02 2.51 3.26
C ASP A 43 14.03 3.60 2.86
N SER A 44 14.31 4.31 1.75
CA SER A 44 13.42 5.31 1.19
C SER A 44 12.08 4.70 0.75
N ALA A 45 12.08 3.52 0.14
CA ALA A 45 10.84 2.87 -0.30
C ALA A 45 9.93 2.51 0.88
N TYR A 46 10.48 2.05 2.01
CA TYR A 46 9.72 1.81 3.23
C TYR A 46 9.21 3.12 3.85
N ALA A 47 10.02 4.19 3.85
CA ALA A 47 9.56 5.51 4.29
C ALA A 47 8.38 6.02 3.45
N ILE A 48 8.46 5.86 2.12
CA ILE A 48 7.40 6.24 1.17
C ILE A 48 6.15 5.39 1.38
N MET A 49 6.28 4.07 1.53
CA MET A 49 5.18 3.16 1.81
C MET A 49 4.42 3.57 3.08
N ASN A 50 5.15 3.88 4.16
CA ASN A 50 4.56 4.41 5.39
C ASN A 50 3.86 5.75 5.14
N ALA A 51 4.45 6.66 4.38
CA ALA A 51 3.83 7.94 4.05
C ALA A 51 2.51 7.75 3.26
N VAL A 52 2.46 6.78 2.34
CA VAL A 52 1.26 6.45 1.58
C VAL A 52 0.15 5.93 2.49
N PHE A 53 0.39 4.87 3.26
CA PHE A 53 -0.62 4.29 4.15
C PHE A 53 -1.13 5.27 5.21
N ASN A 54 -0.27 6.15 5.70
CA ASN A 54 -0.64 7.17 6.68
C ASN A 54 -1.23 8.44 6.04
N SER A 55 -1.32 8.53 4.71
CA SER A 55 -1.87 9.70 4.04
C SER A 55 -3.40 9.72 4.13
N ALA A 56 -3.98 10.89 4.38
CA ALA A 56 -5.43 11.08 4.35
C ALA A 56 -6.05 10.66 3.01
N LYS A 57 -5.31 10.83 1.91
CA LYS A 57 -5.75 10.44 0.57
C LYS A 57 -5.96 8.92 0.48
N PHE A 58 -4.95 8.13 0.82
CA PHE A 58 -5.06 6.67 0.85
C PHE A 58 -6.17 6.23 1.81
N GLN A 59 -6.18 6.79 3.03
CA GLN A 59 -7.18 6.42 4.05
C GLN A 59 -8.63 6.85 3.70
N SER A 60 -8.81 7.74 2.74
CA SER A 60 -10.14 8.10 2.25
C SER A 60 -10.66 7.14 1.16
N MET A 61 -9.76 6.50 0.41
CA MET A 61 -10.11 5.71 -0.78
C MET A 61 -10.91 4.45 -0.46
N TYR A 62 -10.70 3.87 0.73
CA TYR A 62 -11.28 2.56 1.07
C TYR A 62 -12.44 2.61 2.08
N LYS A 63 -12.82 3.78 2.62
CA LYS A 63 -13.83 3.87 3.69
C LYS A 63 -15.16 3.19 3.35
N ASN A 64 -15.62 3.36 2.11
CA ASN A 64 -16.92 2.86 1.63
C ASN A 64 -16.76 1.82 0.51
N VAL A 65 -15.64 1.11 0.48
CA VAL A 65 -15.39 0.07 -0.54
C VAL A 65 -15.75 -1.30 0.02
N LYS A 66 -16.24 -2.17 -0.84
CA LYS A 66 -16.46 -3.59 -0.55
C LYS A 66 -15.86 -4.42 -1.68
N PHE A 67 -15.06 -5.39 -1.31
CA PHE A 67 -14.39 -6.31 -2.23
C PHE A 67 -14.97 -7.73 -2.12
N PRO A 68 -14.88 -8.55 -3.17
CA PRO A 68 -15.22 -9.97 -3.10
C PRO A 68 -14.36 -10.73 -2.09
N ASN A 69 -14.94 -11.73 -1.41
CA ASN A 69 -14.21 -12.60 -0.48
C ASN A 69 -13.12 -13.44 -1.16
N SER A 70 -13.18 -13.64 -2.47
CA SER A 70 -12.13 -14.32 -3.25
C SER A 70 -10.75 -13.66 -3.12
N ASN A 71 -10.69 -12.43 -2.58
CA ASN A 71 -9.45 -11.77 -2.22
C ASN A 71 -8.79 -12.33 -0.96
N TYR A 72 -9.38 -13.23 -0.18
CA TYR A 72 -8.61 -13.90 0.87
C TYR A 72 -7.67 -14.95 0.27
N CYS A 73 -6.46 -15.08 0.79
CA CYS A 73 -5.55 -16.15 0.37
C CYS A 73 -5.98 -17.52 0.90
N ASP A 74 -6.52 -17.56 2.12
CA ASP A 74 -6.97 -18.77 2.79
C ASP A 74 -8.46 -19.03 2.48
N TRP A 75 -8.81 -20.27 2.15
CA TRP A 75 -10.17 -20.69 1.84
C TRP A 75 -11.07 -20.69 3.09
N GLU A 76 -10.54 -21.00 4.27
CA GLU A 76 -11.33 -20.98 5.52
C GLU A 76 -11.81 -19.55 5.83
N GLU A 77 -10.94 -18.57 5.62
CA GLU A 77 -11.27 -17.14 5.75
C GLU A 77 -12.30 -16.69 4.69
N ARG A 78 -12.25 -17.27 3.47
CA ARG A 78 -13.28 -17.00 2.43
C ARG A 78 -14.66 -17.44 2.89
N ASP A 79 -14.74 -18.65 3.44
CA ASP A 79 -16.01 -19.27 3.84
C ASP A 79 -16.61 -18.57 5.06
N LYS A 80 -15.80 -18.28 6.07
CA LYS A 80 -16.23 -17.57 7.30
C LYS A 80 -16.85 -16.20 7.03
N HIS A 81 -16.40 -15.51 5.99
CA HIS A 81 -16.86 -14.17 5.65
C HIS A 81 -17.89 -14.17 4.50
N SER A 82 -18.26 -15.33 3.97
CA SER A 82 -19.29 -15.48 2.94
C SER A 82 -20.69 -15.17 3.50
N PRO A 83 -21.57 -14.43 2.77
CA PRO A 83 -21.39 -13.79 1.46
C PRO A 83 -20.98 -12.30 1.55
N ASN A 84 -20.57 -11.84 2.73
CA ASN A 84 -20.54 -10.41 3.07
C ASN A 84 -19.40 -9.60 2.42
N GLY A 85 -18.45 -10.25 1.75
CA GLY A 85 -17.29 -9.58 1.15
C GLY A 85 -16.31 -9.02 2.19
N ILE A 86 -15.25 -8.39 1.70
CA ILE A 86 -14.28 -7.67 2.51
C ILE A 86 -14.63 -6.18 2.47
N THR A 87 -15.16 -5.68 3.58
CA THR A 87 -15.45 -4.25 3.75
C THR A 87 -14.17 -3.42 3.85
N GLY A 88 -14.28 -2.13 3.58
CA GLY A 88 -13.24 -1.15 3.81
C GLY A 88 -12.68 -1.21 5.22
N GLN A 89 -13.56 -1.32 6.23
CA GLN A 89 -13.16 -1.44 7.63
C GLN A 89 -12.31 -2.69 7.87
N GLN A 90 -12.72 -3.86 7.36
CA GLN A 90 -11.93 -5.09 7.47
C GLN A 90 -10.57 -4.98 6.77
N LEU A 91 -10.50 -4.29 5.64
CA LEU A 91 -9.23 -3.98 4.97
C LEU A 91 -8.33 -3.09 5.86
N TYR A 92 -8.88 -2.03 6.45
CA TYR A 92 -8.15 -1.21 7.43
C TYR A 92 -7.67 -2.02 8.62
N ASP A 93 -8.54 -2.87 9.18
CA ASP A 93 -8.20 -3.71 10.31
C ASP A 93 -7.01 -4.62 10.02
N ARG A 94 -6.93 -5.16 8.80
CA ARG A 94 -5.81 -5.99 8.36
C ARG A 94 -4.53 -5.21 8.11
N ILE A 95 -4.58 -4.11 7.35
CA ILE A 95 -3.39 -3.30 7.05
C ILE A 95 -2.74 -2.82 8.35
N PHE A 96 -3.56 -2.26 9.25
CA PHE A 96 -3.14 -1.62 10.49
C PHE A 96 -3.26 -2.52 11.72
N ALA A 97 -3.34 -3.85 11.54
CA ALA A 97 -3.45 -4.82 12.65
C ALA A 97 -2.26 -4.73 13.62
N ARG A 98 -1.07 -4.45 13.08
CA ARG A 98 0.16 -4.24 13.85
C ARG A 98 0.69 -2.84 13.55
N GLN A 99 0.94 -2.04 14.59
CA GLN A 99 1.42 -0.67 14.42
C GLN A 99 2.85 -0.59 13.92
N LYS A 100 3.73 -1.51 14.35
CA LYS A 100 5.17 -1.52 14.01
C LYS A 100 5.65 -2.88 13.49
N PRO A 101 5.13 -3.36 12.35
CA PRO A 101 5.60 -4.62 11.81
C PRO A 101 7.01 -4.47 11.23
N SER A 102 7.88 -5.43 11.55
CA SER A 102 9.13 -5.65 10.83
C SER A 102 8.85 -6.54 9.63
N TRP A 103 9.32 -6.16 8.44
CA TRP A 103 9.03 -6.89 7.20
C TRP A 103 10.26 -6.87 6.28
N GLY A 104 10.73 -8.05 5.87
CA GLY A 104 11.94 -8.22 5.07
C GLY A 104 11.71 -8.11 3.57
N ILE A 105 12.78 -7.81 2.82
CA ILE A 105 12.75 -7.74 1.36
C ILE A 105 13.93 -8.48 0.74
N TYR A 106 13.65 -9.36 -0.21
CA TYR A 106 14.63 -9.89 -1.15
C TYR A 106 14.56 -9.12 -2.47
N LEU A 107 15.55 -8.27 -2.73
CA LEU A 107 15.61 -7.46 -3.94
C LEU A 107 16.41 -8.18 -5.03
N ARG A 108 15.71 -8.71 -6.04
CA ARG A 108 16.32 -9.43 -7.16
C ARG A 108 16.63 -8.49 -8.33
N MET A 109 17.82 -8.62 -8.90
CA MET A 109 18.23 -7.90 -10.11
C MET A 109 17.73 -8.60 -11.39
N LYS A 110 16.42 -8.89 -11.44
CA LYS A 110 15.77 -9.60 -12.54
C LYS A 110 14.95 -8.64 -13.41
N SER A 111 14.99 -8.86 -14.72
CA SER A 111 14.14 -8.21 -15.72
C SER A 111 13.09 -9.18 -16.27
N GLY A 112 11.90 -8.68 -16.59
CA GLY A 112 10.78 -9.45 -17.13
C GLY A 112 10.02 -10.28 -16.08
N GLY A 113 8.78 -10.63 -16.41
CA GLY A 113 7.86 -11.38 -15.54
C GLY A 113 7.17 -10.50 -14.48
N ALA A 114 6.75 -11.10 -13.38
CA ALA A 114 6.07 -10.41 -12.27
C ALA A 114 6.98 -9.36 -11.60
N LEU A 115 6.37 -8.31 -11.03
CA LEU A 115 7.07 -7.25 -10.30
C LEU A 115 7.63 -7.72 -8.96
N GLY A 116 6.93 -8.63 -8.30
CA GLY A 116 7.27 -9.17 -7.01
C GLY A 116 6.49 -10.44 -6.72
N TYR A 117 6.69 -10.95 -5.51
CA TYR A 117 5.90 -12.05 -4.98
C TYR A 117 6.04 -12.12 -3.45
N THR A 118 4.94 -12.41 -2.76
CA THR A 118 4.87 -12.57 -1.30
C THR A 118 3.94 -13.71 -0.93
N TYR A 119 4.43 -14.64 -0.11
CA TYR A 119 3.57 -15.61 0.56
C TYR A 119 2.95 -14.96 1.81
N PRO A 120 1.68 -15.19 2.12
CA PRO A 120 1.03 -14.63 3.30
C PRO A 120 1.76 -14.95 4.61
N HIS A 121 1.84 -13.95 5.49
CA HIS A 121 2.36 -14.09 6.86
C HIS A 121 3.79 -14.66 6.97
N THR A 122 4.59 -14.51 5.92
CA THR A 122 5.98 -15.01 5.94
C THR A 122 6.96 -13.98 6.47
N GLY A 123 6.53 -12.73 6.69
CA GLY A 123 7.38 -11.67 7.20
C GLY A 123 8.39 -11.16 6.16
N ARG A 124 8.28 -11.56 4.89
CA ARG A 124 9.18 -11.11 3.82
C ARG A 124 8.51 -11.08 2.45
N THR A 125 9.03 -10.24 1.56
CA THR A 125 8.62 -10.15 0.13
C THR A 125 9.81 -10.32 -0.80
N THR A 126 9.55 -10.74 -2.05
CA THR A 126 10.50 -10.62 -3.16
C THR A 126 10.10 -9.47 -4.07
N ALA A 127 11.07 -8.65 -4.50
CA ALA A 127 10.87 -7.59 -5.49
C ALA A 127 11.88 -7.71 -6.64
N ASN A 128 11.40 -7.72 -7.89
CA ASN A 128 12.22 -7.77 -9.10
C ASN A 128 12.55 -6.35 -9.57
N TYR A 129 13.71 -5.85 -9.15
CA TYR A 129 14.08 -4.43 -9.26
C TYR A 129 14.05 -3.89 -10.69
N TYR A 130 14.61 -4.60 -11.67
CA TYR A 130 14.66 -4.09 -13.05
C TYR A 130 13.29 -4.11 -13.72
N THR A 131 12.46 -5.13 -13.47
CA THR A 131 11.07 -5.16 -13.94
C THR A 131 10.26 -3.99 -13.38
N ILE A 132 10.31 -3.78 -12.06
CA ILE A 132 9.67 -2.62 -11.37
C ILE A 132 10.10 -1.30 -12.00
N ARG A 133 11.40 -1.14 -12.26
CA ARG A 133 11.97 0.08 -12.85
C ARG A 133 11.52 0.33 -14.28
N TYR A 134 11.36 -0.73 -15.06
CA TYR A 134 10.91 -0.65 -16.43
C TYR A 134 9.44 -0.26 -16.51
N ASP A 135 8.57 -0.98 -15.79
CA ASP A 135 7.11 -0.77 -15.80
C ASP A 135 6.71 0.58 -15.21
N MET A 136 7.40 1.01 -14.14
CA MET A 136 7.14 2.28 -13.47
C MET A 136 8.22 3.34 -13.74
N ARG A 137 8.77 3.38 -14.97
CA ARG A 137 9.82 4.34 -15.37
C ARG A 137 9.49 5.82 -15.14
N LYS A 138 8.20 6.12 -15.04
CA LYS A 138 7.61 7.44 -14.74
C LYS A 138 7.76 7.86 -13.27
N LEU A 139 8.30 7.01 -12.40
CA LEU A 139 8.56 7.26 -10.99
C LEU A 139 10.06 7.16 -10.64
N PRO A 140 10.55 7.91 -9.64
CA PRO A 140 11.85 7.66 -9.02
C PRO A 140 11.98 6.21 -8.51
N ARG A 141 13.22 5.71 -8.37
CA ARG A 141 13.52 4.31 -8.03
C ARG A 141 12.80 3.84 -6.76
N ALA A 142 12.94 4.61 -5.68
CA ALA A 142 12.32 4.28 -4.40
C ALA A 142 10.79 4.37 -4.44
N TYR A 143 10.22 5.24 -5.27
CA TYR A 143 8.77 5.40 -5.43
C TYR A 143 8.18 4.19 -6.15
N ALA A 144 8.81 3.75 -7.24
CA ALA A 144 8.41 2.54 -7.96
C ALA A 144 8.50 1.30 -7.06
N LEU A 145 9.57 1.19 -6.26
CA LEU A 145 9.69 0.10 -5.28
C LEU A 145 8.61 0.19 -4.19
N ALA A 146 8.27 1.39 -3.71
CA ALA A 146 7.20 1.58 -2.72
C ALA A 146 5.82 1.17 -3.24
N VAL A 147 5.52 1.40 -4.53
CA VAL A 147 4.29 0.88 -5.17
C VAL A 147 4.23 -0.63 -5.04
N ASN A 148 5.32 -1.33 -5.42
CA ASN A 148 5.40 -2.77 -5.31
C ASN A 148 5.27 -3.22 -3.85
N LEU A 149 5.93 -2.56 -2.90
CA LEU A 149 5.83 -2.91 -1.48
C LEU A 149 4.40 -2.74 -0.94
N CYS A 150 3.68 -1.67 -1.29
CA CYS A 150 2.28 -1.51 -0.89
C CYS A 150 1.39 -2.65 -1.41
N HIS A 151 1.61 -3.07 -2.65
CA HIS A 151 0.92 -4.20 -3.27
C HIS A 151 1.22 -5.52 -2.56
N GLU A 152 2.51 -5.85 -2.44
CA GLU A 152 3.01 -7.08 -1.82
C GLU A 152 2.62 -7.18 -0.34
N PHE A 153 2.48 -6.04 0.34
CA PHE A 153 2.03 -6.03 1.73
C PHE A 153 0.57 -6.50 1.88
N MET A 154 -0.26 -6.40 0.84
CA MET A 154 -1.61 -6.99 0.89
C MET A 154 -1.53 -8.51 0.95
N HIS A 155 -0.63 -9.12 0.18
CA HIS A 155 -0.35 -10.55 0.27
C HIS A 155 0.17 -10.94 1.66
N GLU A 156 1.09 -10.17 2.25
CA GLU A 156 1.53 -10.36 3.64
C GLU A 156 0.36 -10.28 4.65
N ARG A 157 -0.68 -9.49 4.35
CA ARG A 157 -1.92 -9.39 5.15
C ARG A 157 -2.97 -10.45 4.84
N GLY A 158 -2.62 -11.49 4.09
CA GLY A 158 -3.51 -12.60 3.75
C GLY A 158 -4.53 -12.27 2.66
N LEU A 159 -4.26 -11.23 1.85
CA LEU A 159 -5.10 -10.83 0.74
C LEU A 159 -4.44 -11.22 -0.59
N CYS A 160 -5.12 -12.00 -1.42
CA CYS A 160 -4.65 -12.54 -2.68
C CYS A 160 -5.38 -11.92 -3.87
N HIS A 161 -4.84 -12.20 -5.05
CA HIS A 161 -5.45 -11.81 -6.30
C HIS A 161 -6.79 -12.52 -6.56
N GLU A 162 -7.72 -11.84 -7.25
CA GLU A 162 -8.88 -12.53 -7.84
C GLU A 162 -8.40 -13.40 -9.01
N SER A 163 -8.63 -14.71 -8.93
CA SER A 163 -7.97 -15.73 -9.75
C SER A 163 -8.22 -15.70 -11.27
N ASN A 164 -8.99 -14.74 -11.83
CA ASN A 164 -9.53 -14.83 -13.20
C ASN A 164 -9.44 -13.57 -14.10
N LYS A 165 -8.66 -12.52 -13.80
CA LYS A 165 -8.79 -11.24 -14.57
C LYS A 165 -7.53 -10.50 -15.04
N PHE A 166 -6.35 -11.13 -15.10
CA PHE A 166 -5.11 -10.41 -15.44
C PHE A 166 -4.59 -10.58 -16.88
N ASN A 167 -5.41 -11.10 -17.81
CA ASN A 167 -4.97 -11.33 -19.19
C ASN A 167 -5.03 -10.10 -20.11
N GLN A 168 -5.19 -8.88 -19.58
CA GLN A 168 -5.22 -7.68 -20.43
C GLN A 168 -4.07 -6.72 -20.07
N PRO A 169 -3.13 -6.47 -21.01
CA PRO A 169 -2.10 -5.47 -20.81
C PRO A 169 -2.74 -4.09 -20.91
N ASP A 170 -2.69 -3.34 -19.82
CA ASP A 170 -2.93 -1.90 -19.85
C ASP A 170 -1.84 -1.21 -19.03
N SER A 171 -1.03 -0.46 -19.78
CA SER A 171 0.18 0.20 -19.28
C SER A 171 -0.11 1.55 -18.61
N GLU A 172 -1.34 2.06 -18.71
CA GLU A 172 -1.69 3.39 -18.18
C GLU A 172 -3.03 3.45 -17.43
N HIS A 173 -3.95 2.52 -17.68
CA HIS A 173 -5.19 2.38 -16.92
C HIS A 173 -5.31 0.95 -16.38
N PRO A 174 -5.76 0.73 -15.15
CA PRO A 174 -5.94 -0.64 -14.69
C PRO A 174 -7.22 -1.20 -15.35
N ASP A 175 -7.23 -2.48 -15.79
CA ASP A 175 -8.47 -3.14 -16.28
C ASP A 175 -9.58 -2.84 -15.25
N PRO A 176 -10.67 -2.14 -15.63
CA PRO A 176 -11.68 -1.71 -14.68
C PRO A 176 -12.26 -2.86 -13.85
N LYS A 177 -12.31 -4.07 -14.42
CA LYS A 177 -12.83 -5.27 -13.73
C LYS A 177 -11.82 -5.85 -12.74
N GLY A 178 -10.55 -5.98 -13.13
CA GLY A 178 -9.47 -6.42 -12.24
C GLY A 178 -9.22 -5.40 -11.13
N TYR A 179 -9.12 -4.13 -11.50
CA TYR A 179 -8.93 -3.01 -10.59
C TYR A 179 -10.01 -2.86 -9.52
N LYS A 180 -11.29 -2.99 -9.89
CA LYS A 180 -12.38 -2.75 -8.95
C LYS A 180 -12.47 -3.83 -7.87
N ASN A 181 -12.16 -5.06 -8.25
CA ASN A 181 -12.46 -6.24 -7.43
C ASN A 181 -11.23 -6.84 -6.76
N ASP A 182 -10.01 -6.51 -7.19
CA ASP A 182 -8.78 -7.06 -6.62
C ASP A 182 -8.11 -6.05 -5.68
N ILE A 183 -7.97 -6.41 -4.41
CA ILE A 183 -7.43 -5.51 -3.37
C ILE A 183 -5.96 -5.21 -3.62
N ALA A 184 -5.15 -6.25 -3.87
CA ALA A 184 -3.70 -6.10 -4.02
C ALA A 184 -3.39 -5.23 -5.24
N TYR A 185 -4.05 -5.51 -6.38
CA TYR A 185 -3.90 -4.76 -7.61
C TYR A 185 -4.37 -3.31 -7.45
N ARG A 186 -5.54 -3.10 -6.82
CA ARG A 186 -6.07 -1.76 -6.57
C ARG A 186 -5.14 -0.92 -5.71
N ILE A 187 -4.61 -1.48 -4.63
CA ILE A 187 -3.69 -0.76 -3.74
C ILE A 187 -2.38 -0.39 -4.45
N GLY A 188 -1.85 -1.28 -5.31
CA GLY A 188 -0.69 -0.95 -6.14
C GLY A 188 -0.95 0.27 -7.03
N TRP A 189 -2.05 0.26 -7.77
CA TRP A 189 -2.42 1.35 -8.67
C TRP A 189 -2.80 2.65 -7.96
N ASP A 190 -3.59 2.60 -6.88
CA ASP A 190 -3.91 3.77 -6.05
C ASP A 190 -2.61 4.40 -5.50
N THR A 191 -1.66 3.56 -5.05
CA THR A 191 -0.33 4.01 -4.62
C THR A 191 0.44 4.68 -5.76
N TYR A 192 0.46 4.07 -6.95
CA TYR A 192 1.10 4.63 -8.13
C TYR A 192 0.56 6.02 -8.46
N PHE A 193 -0.76 6.21 -8.48
CA PHE A 193 -1.38 7.51 -8.79
C PHE A 193 -1.13 8.57 -7.70
N ILE A 194 -1.17 8.18 -6.42
CA ILE A 194 -0.79 9.08 -5.30
C ILE A 194 0.66 9.57 -5.51
N LEU A 195 1.57 8.64 -5.75
CA LEU A 195 3.00 8.93 -5.88
C LEU A 195 3.33 9.72 -7.14
N ARG A 196 2.69 9.44 -8.28
CA ARG A 196 2.80 10.24 -9.51
C ARG A 196 2.41 11.69 -9.26
N LYS A 197 1.31 11.92 -8.54
CA LYS A 197 0.87 13.28 -8.16
C LYS A 197 1.88 13.96 -7.24
N TRP A 198 2.43 13.26 -6.25
CA TRP A 198 3.45 13.84 -5.37
C TRP A 198 4.72 14.26 -6.12
N VAL A 199 5.18 13.44 -7.07
CA VAL A 199 6.31 13.77 -7.95
C VAL A 199 6.02 15.02 -8.77
N GLN A 200 4.85 15.11 -9.40
CA GLN A 200 4.43 16.29 -10.17
C GLN A 200 4.36 17.56 -9.31
N GLN A 201 3.95 17.42 -8.06
CA GLN A 201 3.83 18.53 -7.11
C GLN A 201 5.13 18.86 -6.38
N LYS A 202 6.24 18.15 -6.66
CA LYS A 202 7.52 18.29 -5.96
C LYS A 202 7.38 18.22 -4.42
N ARG A 203 6.46 17.38 -3.93
CA ARG A 203 6.16 17.31 -2.51
C ARG A 203 7.31 16.60 -1.76
N PRO A 204 7.91 17.21 -0.73
CA PRO A 204 8.87 16.52 0.12
C PRO A 204 8.17 15.41 0.92
N ILE A 205 8.80 14.25 1.02
CA ILE A 205 8.30 13.14 1.83
C ILE A 205 9.00 13.22 3.19
N PRO A 206 8.27 13.27 4.31
CA PRO A 206 8.88 13.27 5.64
C PRO A 206 9.80 12.06 5.82
N GLY A 207 11.08 12.30 6.09
CA GLY A 207 12.09 11.25 6.32
C GLY A 207 12.85 10.77 5.08
N VAL A 208 12.71 11.44 3.93
CA VAL A 208 13.58 11.29 2.74
C VAL A 208 14.22 12.62 2.40
#